data_AF-A0NJA2-F1
#
_entry.id   AF-A0NJA2-F1
#
_cell.length_a   1.000
_cell.length_b   1.000
_cell.length_c   1.000
_cell.angle_alpha   90.00
_cell.angle_beta   90.00
_cell.angle_gamma   90.00
#
_symmetry.space_group_name_H-M   'P 1'
#
loop_
_entity.id
_entity.type
_entity.pdbx_description
1 polymer ?
#
loop_
_entity_poly.entity_id
_entity_poly.type
_entity_poly.pdbx_seq_one_letter_code
_entity_poly.pdbx_strand_id
1 'polypeptide(L)' 'MKYLVVAFWSIILGNVLGFIVGDLSEQTYVPLNVTIMALVVGEVAAFSITAITKSANKKVGNIKKSSGN' A
#
# COMPACT_ATOMS: atom_id res chain seq x y z
N MET A 1 -2.16 -2.99 22.07
CA MET A 1 -1.28 -3.51 21.00
C MET A 1 -1.62 -2.98 19.60
N LYS A 2 -2.90 -2.95 19.17
CA LYS A 2 -3.31 -2.47 17.84
C LYS A 2 -2.83 -1.05 17.48
N TYR A 3 -2.95 -0.10 18.41
CA TYR A 3 -2.58 1.30 18.16
C TYR A 3 -1.07 1.52 17.99
N LEU A 4 -0.23 0.72 18.65
CA LEU A 4 1.23 0.81 18.51
C LEU A 4 1.68 0.36 17.13
N VAL A 5 1.07 -0.70 16.59
CA VAL A 5 1.36 -1.18 15.23
C VAL A 5 0.95 -0.14 14.20
N VAL A 6 -0.23 0.48 14.37
CA VAL A 6 -0.69 1.55 13.46
C VAL A 6 0.23 2.77 13.54
N ALA A 7 0.64 3.20 14.74
CA ALA A 7 1.55 4.32 14.92
C ALA A 7 2.91 4.06 14.24
N PHE A 8 3.46 2.84 14.39
CA PHE A 8 4.68 2.43 13.72
C PHE A 8 4.57 2.50 12.19
N TRP A 9 3.53 1.91 11.61
CA TRP A 9 3.32 1.95 10.16
C TRP A 9 3.02 3.37 9.64
N SER A 10 2.34 4.19 10.43
CA SER A 10 2.04 5.58 10.06
C SER A 10 3.30 6.44 9.93
N ILE A 11 4.29 6.24 10.81
CA ILE A 11 5.58 6.97 10.73
C ILE A 11 6.35 6.58 9.47
N ILE A 12 6.37 5.28 9.14
CA ILE A 12 7.03 4.78 7.93
C ILE A 12 6.34 5.32 6.69
N LEU A 13 5.01 5.23 6.63
CA LEU A 13 4.21 5.73 5.51
C LEU A 13 4.36 7.25 5.33
N GLY A 14 4.45 8.02 6.42
CA GLY A 14 4.68 9.46 6.36
C GLY A 14 6.01 9.83 5.71
N ASN A 15 7.09 9.10 6.03
CA ASN A 15 8.39 9.31 5.39
C ASN A 15 8.34 8.96 3.89
N VAL A 16 7.75 7.82 3.53
CA VAL A 16 7.61 7.40 2.13
C VAL A 16 6.81 8.44 1.33
N LEU A 17 5.69 8.93 1.88
CA LEU A 17 4.92 10.01 1.26
C LEU A 17 5.74 11.29 1.11
N GLY A 18 6.52 11.67 2.12
CA GLY A 18 7.39 12.84 2.05
C GLY A 18 8.43 12.76 0.93
N PHE A 19 9.08 11.60 0.77
CA PHE A 19 10.02 11.37 -0.35
C PHE A 19 9.33 11.48 -1.71
N ILE A 20 8.17 10.84 -1.87
CA ILE A 20 7.41 10.88 -3.13
C ILE A 20 7.04 12.32 -3.49
N VAL A 21 6.54 13.10 -2.53
CA VAL A 21 6.16 14.52 -2.73
C VAL A 21 7.38 15.39 -3.05
N GLY A 22 8.52 15.14 -2.43
CA GLY A 22 9.79 15.80 -2.74
C GLY A 22 10.20 15.58 -4.19
N ASP A 23 10.24 14.32 -4.62
CA ASP A 23 10.60 13.96 -6.00
C ASP A 23 9.60 14.52 -7.03
N LEU A 24 8.30 14.56 -6.68
CA LEU A 24 7.26 15.18 -7.51
C LEU A 24 7.48 16.68 -7.72
N SER A 25 8.06 17.38 -6.73
CA SER A 25 8.30 18.83 -6.83
C SER A 25 9.48 19.20 -7.72
N GLU A 26 10.43 18.28 -7.90
CA GLU A 26 11.61 18.47 -8.76
C GLU A 26 11.41 17.91 -10.19
N GLN A 27 10.30 17.20 -10.43
CA GLN A 27 10.08 16.52 -11.69
C GLN A 27 9.53 17.45 -12.78
N THR A 28 10.19 17.48 -13.95
CA THR A 28 9.65 18.11 -15.14
C THR A 28 8.47 17.29 -15.68
N TYR A 29 7.28 17.90 -15.70
CA TYR A 29 6.06 17.23 -16.12
C TYR A 29 6.02 17.02 -17.65
N VAL A 30 6.21 15.77 -18.08
CA VAL A 30 5.98 15.35 -19.47
C VAL A 30 4.68 14.53 -19.54
N PRO A 31 3.58 15.06 -20.12
CA PRO A 31 2.23 14.48 -19.99
C PRO A 31 2.11 13.03 -20.45
N LEU A 32 2.81 12.67 -21.53
CA LEU A 32 2.75 11.33 -22.11
C LEU A 32 3.43 10.29 -21.21
N ASN A 33 4.59 10.63 -20.64
CA ASN A 33 5.33 9.74 -19.74
C ASN A 33 4.58 9.52 -18.42
N VAL A 34 3.99 10.58 -17.86
CA VAL A 34 3.19 10.49 -16.63
C VAL A 34 1.96 9.62 -16.83
N THR A 35 1.27 9.76 -17.97
CA THR A 35 0.10 8.94 -18.30
C THR A 35 0.45 7.45 -18.35
N ILE A 36 1.54 7.08 -19.03
CA ILE A 36 1.97 5.68 -19.13
C ILE A 36 2.34 5.13 -17.76
N MET A 37 3.12 5.88 -16.97
CA MET A 37 3.50 5.47 -15.62
C MET A 37 2.30 5.32 -14.69
N ALA A 38 1.34 6.24 -14.73
CA ALA A 38 0.13 6.17 -13.92
C ALA A 38 -0.72 4.94 -14.26
N LEU A 39 -0.78 4.55 -15.54
CA LEU A 39 -1.52 3.37 -15.99
C LEU A 39 -0.89 2.08 -15.45
N VAL A 40 0.44 1.94 -15.59
CA VAL A 40 1.19 0.78 -15.09
C VAL A 40 1.11 0.68 -13.56
N VAL A 41 1.36 1.79 -12.85
CA VAL A 41 1.30 1.82 -11.39
C VAL A 41 -0.11 1.55 -10.88
N GLY A 42 -1.14 2.10 -11.54
CA GLY A 42 -2.54 1.88 -11.19
C GLY A 42 -2.94 0.41 -11.30
N GLU A 43 -2.50 -0.28 -12.36
CA GLU A 43 -2.77 -1.71 -12.54
C GLU A 43 -2.06 -2.56 -11.49
N VAL A 44 -0.77 -2.32 -11.26
CA VAL A 44 0.01 -3.00 -10.21
C VAL A 44 -0.62 -2.77 -8.83
N ALA A 45 -1.04 -1.55 -8.51
CA ALA A 45 -1.70 -1.24 -7.25
C ALA A 45 -3.00 -2.02 -7.08
N ALA A 46 -3.85 -2.09 -8.12
CA ALA A 46 -5.10 -2.84 -8.07
C ALA A 46 -4.90 -4.34 -7.79
N PHE A 47 -3.91 -4.96 -8.46
CA PHE A 47 -3.54 -6.35 -8.19
C PHE A 47 -2.95 -6.53 -6.79
N SER A 48 -2.07 -5.63 -6.36
CA SER A 48 -1.40 -5.68 -5.06
C SER A 48 -2.40 -5.57 -3.91
N ILE A 49 -3.32 -4.59 -3.98
CA ILE A 49 -4.36 -4.39 -2.96
C ILE A 49 -5.24 -5.63 -2.86
N THR A 50 -5.64 -6.20 -3.99
CA THR A 50 -6.46 -7.42 -4.03
C THR A 50 -5.72 -8.59 -3.38
N ALA A 51 -4.44 -8.80 -3.71
CA ALA A 51 -3.62 -9.86 -3.16
C ALA A 51 -3.37 -9.71 -1.64
N ILE A 52 -3.00 -8.50 -1.20
CA ILE A 52 -2.78 -8.17 0.22
C ILE A 52 -4.08 -8.36 1.02
N THR A 53 -5.21 -7.87 0.49
CA THR A 53 -6.53 -8.02 1.12
C THR A 53 -6.90 -9.49 1.28
N LYS A 54 -6.68 -10.32 0.24
CA LYS A 54 -6.92 -11.77 0.31
C LYS A 54 -6.03 -12.44 1.35
N SER A 55 -4.75 -12.08 1.41
CA SER A 55 -3.78 -12.63 2.37
C SER A 55 -4.15 -12.29 3.82
N ALA A 56 -4.53 -11.04 4.07
CA ALA A 56 -4.97 -10.58 5.39
C ALA A 56 -6.24 -11.33 5.86
N ASN A 57 -7.22 -11.51 4.97
CA ASN A 57 -8.48 -12.16 5.31
C ASN A 57 -8.32 -13.67 5.54
N LYS A 58 -7.45 -14.34 4.77
CA LYS A 58 -7.11 -15.78 4.94
C LYS A 58 -6.51 -16.07 6.32
N LYS A 59 -5.69 -15.17 6.87
CA LYS A 59 -5.10 -15.33 8.21
C LYS A 59 -6.15 -15.29 9.32
N VAL A 60 -7.15 -14.40 9.21
CA VAL A 60 -8.23 -14.26 10.21
C VAL A 60 -9.15 -15.48 10.22
N GLY A 61 -9.47 -16.04 9.05
CA GLY A 61 -10.30 -17.25 8.95
C GLY A 61 -9.68 -18.49 9.61
N ASN A 62 -8.35 -18.64 9.56
CA ASN A 62 -7.66 -19.79 10.14
C ASN A 62 -7.61 -19.75 11.68
N ILE A 63 -7.50 -18.54 12.26
CA ILE A 63 -7.59 -18.35 13.72
C ILE A 63 -8.98 -18.71 14.23
N LYS A 64 -10.04 -18.35 13.49
CA LYS A 64 -11.43 -18.67 13.88
C LYS A 64 -11.72 -20.17 13.86
N LYS A 65 -11.10 -20.91 12.93
CA LYS A 65 -11.26 -22.38 12.80
C LYS A 65 -10.54 -23.15 13.91
N SER A 66 -9.39 -22.65 14.40
CA SER A 66 -8.64 -23.29 15.48
C SER A 66 -9.21 -23.04 16.88
N SER A 67 -10.07 -22.03 17.06
CA SER A 67 -10.71 -21.72 18.35
C SER A 67 -12.09 -22.38 18.52
N GLY A 68 -12.59 -23.08 17.50
CA GLY A 68 -13.89 -23.75 17.50
C GLY A 68 -13.81 -25.29 17.43
N ASN A 69 -12.60 -25.85 17.56
CA ASN A 69 -12.37 -27.29 17.73
C ASN A 69 -11.83 -27.56 19.14
#